data_AF-A0A7C6F322-F1
#
_entry.id   AF-A0A7C6F322-F1
#
_cell.length_a   1.000
_cell.length_b   1.000
_cell.length_c   1.000
_cell.angle_alpha   90.00
_cell.angle_beta   90.00
_cell.angle_gamma   90.00
#
_symmetry.space_group_name_H-M   'P 1'
#
loop_
_entity.id
_entity.type
_entity.pdbx_description
1 polymer ?
#
loop_
_entity_poly.entity_id
_entity_poly.type
_entity_poly.pdbx_seq_one_letter_code
_entity_poly.pdbx_strand_id
1 'polypeptide(L)' 'MESALGLHRFHFAFTITFHYLFAQLSMGLALLILILKTMALRTGDEHYHRAARFWIRIFAITFVVGVVTGIPMEFQFG' A
#
# COMPACT_ATOMS: atom_id res chain seq x y z
N MET A 1 2.02 19.18 -30.51
CA MET A 1 1.33 19.55 -29.24
C MET A 1 0.48 18.40 -28.72
N GLU A 2 -0.39 17.80 -29.55
CA GLU A 2 -1.28 16.71 -29.10
C GLU A 2 -0.54 15.45 -28.60
N SER A 3 0.58 15.09 -29.23
CA SER A 3 1.40 13.94 -28.82
C SER A 3 1.99 14.10 -27.42
N ALA A 4 2.43 15.31 -27.06
CA ALA A 4 2.99 15.58 -25.73
C ALA A 4 1.92 15.45 -24.64
N LEU A 5 0.74 16.02 -24.86
CA LEU A 5 -0.38 15.89 -23.91
C LEU A 5 -0.78 14.42 -23.70
N GLY A 6 -0.87 13.64 -24.78
CA GLY A 6 -1.15 12.20 -24.69
C GLY A 6 -0.10 11.45 -23.89
N LEU A 7 1.18 11.75 -24.11
CA LEU A 7 2.29 11.13 -23.38
C LEU A 7 2.27 11.46 -21.88
N HIS A 8 2.01 12.71 -21.51
CA HIS A 8 1.88 13.11 -20.10
C HIS A 8 0.72 12.40 -19.40
N ARG A 9 -0.44 12.29 -20.07
CA ARG A 9 -1.60 11.56 -19.52
C ARG A 9 -1.31 10.08 -19.33
N PHE A 10 -0.64 9.46 -20.30
CA PHE A 10 -0.24 8.06 -20.20
C PHE A 10 0.77 7.84 -19.07
N HIS A 11 1.79 8.69 -18.97
CA HIS A 11 2.79 8.62 -17.90
C HIS A 11 2.17 8.77 -16.51
N PHE A 12 1.26 9.74 -16.34
CA PHE A 12 0.51 9.91 -15.10
C PHE A 12 -0.39 8.70 -14.82
N ALA A 13 -1.15 8.21 -15.80
CA ALA A 13 -2.02 7.05 -15.66
C ALA A 13 -1.24 5.78 -15.24
N PHE A 14 -0.06 5.58 -15.81
CA PHE A 14 0.85 4.50 -15.40
C PHE A 14 1.26 4.67 -13.93
N THR A 15 1.77 5.84 -13.57
CA THR A 15 2.30 6.13 -12.22
C THR A 15 1.21 5.99 -11.15
N ILE A 16 0.04 6.59 -11.38
CA ILE A 16 -1.09 6.51 -10.44
C ILE A 16 -1.64 5.11 -10.27
N THR A 17 -1.74 4.34 -11.35
CA THR A 17 -2.23 2.97 -11.27
C THR A 17 -1.30 2.10 -10.42
N PHE A 18 0.02 2.17 -10.64
CA PHE A 18 0.97 1.38 -9.85
C PHE A 18 0.96 1.77 -8.37
N HIS A 19 0.98 3.07 -8.06
CA HIS A 19 0.94 3.52 -6.67
C HIS A 19 -0.36 3.10 -5.96
N TYR A 20 -1.52 3.26 -6.60
CA TYR A 20 -2.81 3.03 -5.97
C TYR A 20 -3.03 1.55 -5.61
N LEU A 21 -2.47 0.61 -6.38
CA LEU A 21 -2.52 -0.82 -6.05
C LEU A 21 -1.85 -1.12 -4.70
N PHE A 22 -0.64 -0.60 -4.47
CA PHE A 22 0.09 -0.84 -3.24
C PHE A 22 -0.43 -0.02 -2.06
N ALA A 23 -0.90 1.21 -2.31
CA ALA A 23 -1.53 2.05 -1.30
C ALA A 23 -2.80 1.40 -0.74
N GLN A 24 -3.70 0.92 -1.61
CA GLN A 24 -4.96 0.29 -1.19
C GLN A 24 -4.74 -1.05 -0.49
N LEU A 25 -3.81 -1.86 -0.99
CA LEU A 25 -3.44 -3.11 -0.32
C LEU A 25 -2.87 -2.86 1.09
N SER A 26 -2.02 -1.84 1.23
CA SER A 26 -1.45 -1.46 2.53
C SER A 26 -2.52 -0.98 3.50
N MET A 27 -3.49 -0.17 3.05
CA MET A 27 -4.63 0.25 3.89
C MET A 27 -5.46 -0.94 4.39
N GLY A 28 -5.77 -1.90 3.51
CA GLY A 28 -6.52 -3.12 3.89
C GLY A 28 -5.75 -4.00 4.87
N LEU A 29 -4.45 -4.23 4.62
CA LEU A 29 -3.60 -5.04 5.50
C LEU A 29 -3.40 -4.39 6.87
N ALA A 30 -3.26 -3.06 6.93
CA ALA A 30 -3.14 -2.33 8.20
C ALA A 30 -4.35 -2.58 9.10
N LEU A 31 -5.57 -2.51 8.55
CA LEU A 31 -6.80 -2.79 9.29
C LEU A 31 -6.88 -4.27 9.73
N LEU A 32 -6.53 -5.20 8.83
CA LEU A 32 -6.49 -6.64 9.17
C LEU A 32 -5.53 -6.91 10.33
N ILE A 33 -4.31 -6.37 10.28
CA ILE A 33 -3.30 -6.52 11.33
C ILE A 33 -3.81 -5.93 12.66
N LEU A 34 -4.45 -4.75 12.61
CA LEU A 34 -5.05 -4.12 13.79
C LEU A 34 -6.10 -5.03 14.43
N ILE A 35 -7.00 -5.61 13.63
CA ILE A 35 -8.03 -6.54 14.12
C ILE A 35 -7.39 -7.78 14.73
N LEU A 36 -6.46 -8.44 14.04
CA LEU A 36 -5.77 -9.64 14.53
C LEU A 36 -5.02 -9.36 15.83
N LYS A 37 -4.29 -8.24 15.91
CA LYS A 37 -3.56 -7.86 17.12
C LYS A 37 -4.52 -7.54 18.28
N THR A 38 -5.65 -6.89 17.99
CA THR A 38 -6.70 -6.60 18.98
C THR A 38 -7.32 -7.90 19.51
N MET A 39 -7.64 -8.86 18.64
CA MET A 39 -8.14 -10.16 19.04
C MET A 39 -7.13 -10.90 19.93
N ALA A 40 -5.86 -10.94 19.52
CA ALA A 40 -4.80 -11.57 20.29
C ALA A 40 -4.69 -11.00 21.72
N LEU A 41 -4.77 -9.67 21.86
CA LEU A 41 -4.73 -9.00 23.18
C LEU A 41 -5.98 -9.27 24.01
N ARG A 42 -7.15 -9.43 23.38
CA ARG A 42 -8.42 -9.69 24.07
C ARG A 42 -8.57 -11.15 24.51
N THR A 43 -8.14 -12.09 23.68
CA THR A 43 -8.35 -13.53 23.93
C THR A 43 -7.14 -14.21 24.56
N GLY A 44 -5.94 -13.62 24.45
CA GLY A 44 -4.69 -14.28 24.82
C GLY A 44 -4.28 -15.41 23.88
N ASP A 45 -4.97 -15.59 22.75
CA ASP A 45 -4.68 -16.67 21.79
C ASP A 45 -3.53 -16.29 20.86
N GLU A 46 -2.42 -17.01 21.03
CA GLU A 46 -1.18 -16.86 20.26
C GLU A 46 -1.36 -17.10 18.75
N HIS A 47 -2.43 -17.77 18.31
CA HIS A 47 -2.75 -17.94 16.89
C HIS A 47 -2.90 -16.58 16.19
N TYR A 48 -3.64 -15.65 16.79
CA TYR A 48 -3.82 -14.31 16.24
C TYR A 48 -2.52 -13.50 16.24
N HIS A 49 -1.65 -13.69 17.23
CA HIS A 49 -0.32 -13.08 17.24
C HIS A 49 0.58 -13.60 16.11
N ARG A 50 0.56 -14.91 15.82
CA ARG A 50 1.28 -15.49 14.68
C ARG A 50 0.75 -14.96 13.35
N ALA A 51 -0.57 -14.90 13.19
CA ALA A 51 -1.21 -14.36 12.00
C ALA A 51 -0.84 -12.88 11.79
N ALA A 52 -0.93 -12.03 12.83
CA ALA A 52 -0.54 -10.63 12.75
C ALA A 52 0.94 -10.47 12.34
N ARG A 53 1.86 -11.26 12.90
CA ARG A 53 3.29 -11.25 12.53
C ARG A 53 3.53 -11.64 11.07
N PHE A 54 2.78 -12.62 10.55
CA PHE A 54 2.85 -13.00 9.14
C PHE A 54 2.42 -11.84 8.23
N TRP A 55 1.25 -11.26 8.50
CA TRP A 55 0.70 -10.18 7.69
C TRP A 55 1.53 -8.89 7.76
N ILE A 56 2.16 -8.59 8.91
CA ILE A 56 3.08 -7.45 9.04
C ILE A 56 4.24 -7.52 8.05
N ARG A 57 4.79 -8.71 7.77
CA ARG A 57 5.89 -8.85 6.80
C ARG A 57 5.44 -8.49 5.38
N ILE A 58 4.24 -8.93 5.00
CA ILE A 58 3.65 -8.60 3.69
C ILE A 58 3.34 -7.11 3.62
N PHE A 59 2.70 -6.57 4.66
CA PHE A 59 2.40 -5.14 4.78
C PHE A 59 3.65 -4.28 4.63
N ALA A 60 4.76 -4.65 5.27
CA ALA A 60 6.01 -3.89 5.18
C ALA A 60 6.53 -3.79 3.74
N ILE A 61 6.51 -4.90 3.00
CA ILE A 61 6.94 -4.92 1.60
C ILE A 61 6.01 -4.07 0.74
N THR A 62 4.68 -4.26 0.86
CA THR A 62 3.71 -3.51 0.05
C THR A 62 3.74 -2.02 0.37
N PHE A 63 3.93 -1.66 1.64
CA PHE A 63 4.04 -0.28 2.11
C PHE A 63 5.26 0.40 1.50
N VAL A 64 6.44 -0.23 1.53
CA VAL A 64 7.66 0.32 0.94
C VAL A 64 7.49 0.57 -0.56
N VAL A 65 6.90 -0.38 -1.29
CA VAL A 65 6.62 -0.18 -2.73
C VAL A 65 5.63 0.98 -2.95
N GLY A 66 4.61 1.09 -2.10
CA GLY A 66 3.68 2.23 -2.11
C GLY A 66 4.39 3.57 -1.91
N VAL A 67 5.30 3.67 -0.95
CA VAL A 67 6.09 4.89 -0.68
C VAL A 67 6.97 5.24 -1.88
N VAL A 68 7.73 4.27 -2.40
CA VAL A 68 8.65 4.48 -3.54
C VAL A 68 7.90 4.93 -4.80
N THR A 69 6.70 4.41 -5.02
CA THR A 69 5.85 4.81 -6.17
C THR A 69 5.09 6.12 -5.95
N GLY A 70 4.89 6.55 -4.71
CA GLY A 70 4.21 7.80 -4.37
C GLY A 70 5.08 9.04 -4.54
N ILE A 71 6.37 8.95 -4.19
CA ILE A 71 7.33 10.05 -4.35
C ILE A 71 7.33 10.65 -5.78
N PRO A 72 7.52 9.87 -6.86
CA PRO A 72 7.50 10.43 -8.22
C PRO A 72 6.12 10.98 -8.61
N MET A 73 5.02 10.44 -8.07
CA MET A 73 3.68 10.96 -8.34
C MET A 73 3.49 12.36 -7.75
N GLU A 74 3.98 12.61 -6.53
CA GLU A 74 3.92 13.94 -5.91
C GLU A 74 4.56 15.00 -6.81
N PHE A 75 5.72 14.66 -7.40
CA PHE A 75 6.42 15.53 -8.34
C PHE A 75 5.78 15.63 -9.74
N GLN A 76 4.80 14.79 -10.09
CA GLN A 76 4.06 14.92 -11.36
C GLN A 76 2.95 16.00 -11.29
N PHE A 77 2.63 16.49 -10.09
CA PHE A 77 1.66 17.58 -9.90
C PHE A 77 2.29 18.99 -9.93
N GLY A 78 3.60 19.09 -9.70
CA GLY A 78 4.37 20.34 -9.74
C GLY A 78 4.91 20.64 -11.13
#